data_AF-A0A953GU06-F1
#
_entry.id   AF-A0A953GU06-F1
#
_cell.length_a   1.000
_cell.length_b   1.000
_cell.length_c   1.000
_cell.angle_alpha   90.00
_cell.angle_beta   90.00
_cell.angle_gamma   90.00
#
_symmetry.space_group_name_H-M   'P 1'
#
loop_
_entity.id
_entity.type
_entity.pdbx_description
1 polymer ?
#
loop_
_entity_poly.entity_id
_entity_poly.type
_entity_poly.pdbx_seq_one_letter_code
_entity_poly.pdbx_strand_id
1 'polypeptide(L)'
;MIEIKRLTQFDAADAQRLISGYVSNAKHRVEKTETLHQIIIKLELTSLSRPYVKQYESLDSETFGKYCELLGYGFSFGAYEDNRCVGFALSEPQRWNNTLWV
;
A
#
# COMPACT_ATOMS: atom_id res chain seq x y z
N MET A 1 4.62 16.46 15.96
CA MET A 1 5.72 16.22 14.99
C MET A 1 5.70 14.75 14.68
N ILE A 2 5.67 14.36 13.40
CA ILE A 2 5.66 12.94 13.04
C ILE A 2 7.09 12.40 13.09
N GLU A 3 7.26 11.29 13.79
CA GLU A 3 8.52 10.56 13.86
C GLU A 3 8.41 9.24 13.08
N ILE A 4 9.37 8.96 12.22
CA ILE A 4 9.42 7.72 11.43
C ILE A 4 10.42 6.77 12.09
N LYS A 5 9.98 5.55 12.41
CA LYS A 5 10.80 4.50 13.03
C LYS A 5 10.60 3.18 12.31
N ARG A 6 11.57 2.27 12.44
CA ARG A 6 11.36 0.87 12.04
C ARG A 6 10.14 0.31 12.76
N LEU A 7 9.26 -0.32 12.02
CA LEU A 7 8.08 -0.99 12.56
C LEU A 7 8.51 -2.34 13.13
N THR A 8 8.54 -2.45 14.46
CA THR A 8 8.92 -3.69 15.16
C THR A 8 7.73 -4.53 15.59
N GLN A 9 6.53 -3.94 15.59
CA GLN A 9 5.28 -4.61 15.92
C GLN A 9 4.20 -4.11 14.96
N PHE A 10 3.40 -5.03 14.44
CA PHE A 10 2.22 -4.74 13.64
C PHE A 10 0.98 -5.08 14.46
N ASP A 11 0.22 -4.05 14.82
CA ASP A 11 -0.94 -4.18 15.69
C ASP A 11 -2.24 -4.27 14.88
N ALA A 12 -3.14 -5.18 15.27
CA ALA A 12 -4.39 -5.42 14.54
C ALA A 12 -5.35 -4.23 14.62
N ALA A 13 -5.40 -3.51 15.74
CA ALA A 13 -6.26 -2.33 15.89
C ALA A 13 -5.74 -1.18 15.04
N ASP A 14 -4.42 -0.98 14.96
CA ASP A 14 -3.82 -0.02 14.05
C ASP A 14 -4.03 -0.40 12.58
N ALA A 15 -3.87 -1.67 12.22
CA ALA A 15 -4.15 -2.16 10.88
C ALA A 15 -5.62 -1.91 10.47
N GLN A 16 -6.57 -2.26 11.34
CA GLN A 16 -7.99 -2.04 11.09
C GLN A 16 -8.33 -0.56 10.94
N ARG A 17 -7.70 0.31 11.73
CA ARG A 17 -7.95 1.75 11.68
C ARG A 17 -7.34 2.41 10.44
N LEU A 18 -6.16 1.99 10.03
CA LEU A 18 -5.39 2.65 8.97
C LEU A 18 -5.70 2.09 7.57
N ILE A 19 -6.07 0.81 7.46
CA ILE A 19 -6.46 0.17 6.18
C ILE A 19 -7.98 0.37 5.97
N SER A 20 -8.39 1.61 5.76
CA SER A 20 -9.82 1.98 5.70
C SER A 20 -10.34 2.20 4.28
N GLY A 21 -9.48 2.65 3.35
CA GLY A 21 -9.86 2.96 1.98
C GLY A 21 -9.45 4.36 1.54
N TYR A 22 -10.06 4.84 0.45
CA TYR A 22 -9.83 6.19 -0.06
C TYR A 22 -11.00 6.69 -0.91
N VAL A 23 -11.04 8.00 -1.11
CA VAL A 23 -11.94 8.67 -2.06
C VAL A 23 -11.09 9.41 -3.09
N SER A 24 -11.42 9.27 -4.38
CA SER A 24 -10.73 9.95 -5.47
C SER A 24 -11.69 10.57 -6.47
N ASN A 25 -11.37 11.78 -6.92
CA ASN A 25 -12.09 12.48 -7.99
C ASN A 25 -11.52 12.21 -9.39
N ALA A 26 -10.46 11.40 -9.48
CA ALA A 26 -9.82 11.05 -10.73
C ALA A 26 -9.38 9.59 -10.75
N LYS A 27 -9.20 9.04 -11.95
CA LYS A 27 -8.61 7.71 -12.16
C LYS A 27 -7.67 7.73 -13.35
N HIS A 28 -6.77 6.76 -13.44
CA HIS A 28 -6.06 6.50 -14.67
C HIS A 28 -6.92 5.63 -15.59
N ARG A 29 -7.29 6.12 -16.77
CA ARG A 29 -7.80 5.28 -17.86
C ARG A 29 -6.62 4.52 -18.43
N VAL A 30 -6.71 3.19 -18.42
CA VAL A 30 -5.68 2.30 -18.96
C VAL A 30 -6.13 1.81 -20.33
N GLU A 31 -5.32 2.05 -21.34
CA GLU A 31 -5.50 1.52 -22.69
C GLU A 31 -4.30 0.63 -23.02
N LYS A 32 -4.58 -0.59 -23.48
CA LYS A 32 -3.56 -1.52 -23.94
C LYS A 32 -3.70 -1.68 -25.46
N THR A 33 -2.61 -1.48 -26.17
CA THR A 33 -2.50 -1.83 -27.59
C THR A 33 -1.40 -2.86 -27.74
N GLU A 34 -1.69 -3.96 -28.42
CA GLU A 34 -0.76 -5.07 -28.59
C GLU A 34 -0.71 -5.48 -30.06
N THR A 35 0.51 -5.66 -30.55
CA THR A 35 0.85 -6.18 -31.89
C THR A 35 1.85 -7.31 -31.72
N LEU A 36 2.21 -7.97 -32.82
CA LEU A 36 3.24 -9.04 -32.79
C LEU A 36 4.61 -8.57 -32.24
N HIS A 37 4.94 -7.28 -32.40
CA HIS A 37 6.26 -6.76 -32.07
C HIS A 37 6.26 -5.77 -30.89
N GLN A 38 5.09 -5.38 -30.39
CA GLN A 38 4.98 -4.28 -29.45
C GLN A 38 3.76 -4.40 -28.55
N ILE A 39 3.94 -4.06 -27.28
CA ILE A 39 2.87 -3.77 -26.33
C ILE A 39 3.01 -2.31 -25.90
N ILE A 40 1.92 -1.56 -25.96
CA ILE A 40 1.81 -0.20 -25.43
C ILE A 40 0.75 -0.22 -24.32
N ILE A 41 1.12 0.32 -23.16
CA ILE A 41 0.19 0.59 -22.06
C ILE A 41 0.16 2.10 -21.89
N LYS A 42 -0.98 2.72 -22.24
CA LYS A 42 -1.20 4.15 -22.06
C LYS A 42 -2.02 4.37 -20.79
N LEU A 43 -1.53 5.27 -19.94
CA LEU A 43 -2.20 5.73 -18.73
C LEU A 43 -2.58 7.20 -18.91
N GLU A 44 -3.86 7.53 -18.78
CA GLU A 44 -4.35 8.90 -18.86
C GLU A 44 -5.12 9.25 -17.59
N LEU A 45 -4.64 10.24 -16.83
CA LEU A 45 -5.36 10.72 -15.65
C LEU A 45 -6.62 11.48 -16.10
N THR A 46 -7.79 10.99 -15.72
CA THR A 46 -9.08 11.56 -16.11
C THR A 46 -9.94 11.84 -14.88
N SER A 47 -10.69 12.94 -14.92
CA SER A 47 -11.62 13.32 -13.86
C SER A 47 -12.88 12.45 -13.91
N LEU A 48 -13.45 12.15 -12.75
CA LEU A 48 -14.68 11.40 -12.60
C LEU A 48 -15.86 12.34 -12.39
N SER A 49 -17.01 12.01 -12.99
CA SER A 49 -18.26 12.77 -12.78
C SER A 49 -18.82 12.61 -11.35
N ARG A 50 -18.42 11.56 -10.64
CA ARG A 50 -18.70 11.32 -9.22
C ARG A 50 -17.46 10.72 -8.55
N PRO A 51 -17.16 11.05 -7.29
CA PRO A 51 -16.01 10.49 -6.59
C PRO A 51 -16.08 8.95 -6.56
N TYR A 52 -14.94 8.30 -6.83
CA TYR A 52 -14.77 6.88 -6.58
C TYR A 52 -14.44 6.68 -5.10
N VAL A 53 -15.16 5.76 -4.46
CA VAL A 53 -14.95 5.39 -3.06
C VAL A 53 -14.50 3.94 -3.02
N LYS A 54 -13.28 3.70 -2.56
CA LYS A 54 -12.77 2.36 -2.27
C LYS A 54 -12.81 2.16 -0.76
N GLN A 55 -13.41 1.07 -0.33
CA GLN A 55 -13.26 0.55 1.03
C GLN A 55 -12.50 -0.77 0.94
N TYR A 56 -11.60 -0.99 1.89
CA TYR A 56 -10.93 -2.27 2.06
C TYR A 56 -11.67 -3.07 3.12
N GLU A 57 -11.75 -4.38 2.91
CA GLU A 57 -12.20 -5.29 3.96
C GLU A 57 -11.13 -5.35 5.05
N SER A 58 -11.55 -5.70 6.27
CA SER A 58 -10.59 -5.99 7.33
C SER A 58 -9.71 -7.16 6.91
N LEU A 59 -8.43 -7.10 7.27
CA LEU A 59 -7.51 -8.20 6.99
C LEU A 59 -8.00 -9.47 7.68
N ASP A 60 -8.07 -10.57 6.92
CA ASP A 60 -8.21 -11.88 7.52
C ASP A 60 -6.94 -12.26 8.31
N SER A 61 -7.06 -13.26 9.17
CA SER A 61 -5.96 -13.69 10.05
C SER A 61 -4.75 -14.19 9.28
N GLU A 62 -4.95 -14.80 8.11
CA GLU A 62 -3.87 -15.32 7.28
C GLU A 62 -3.03 -14.18 6.69
N THR A 63 -3.70 -13.19 6.12
CA THR A 63 -3.09 -12.00 5.53
C THR A 63 -2.39 -11.17 6.59
N PHE A 64 -3.03 -10.98 7.75
CA PHE A 64 -2.40 -10.31 8.89
C PHE A 64 -1.13 -11.03 9.34
N GLY A 65 -1.15 -12.37 9.43
CA GLY A 65 0.02 -13.19 9.76
C GLY A 65 1.18 -12.98 8.79
N LYS A 66 0.91 -13.02 7.48
CA LYS A 66 1.92 -12.76 6.43
C LYS A 66 2.55 -11.38 6.57
N TYR A 67 1.76 -10.36 6.89
CA TYR A 67 2.26 -9.00 7.11
C TYR A 67 3.16 -8.87 8.35
N CYS A 68 2.85 -9.59 9.42
CA CYS A 68 3.73 -9.67 10.58
C CYS A 68 5.11 -10.27 10.24
N GLU A 69 5.15 -11.28 9.36
CA GLU A 69 6.42 -11.89 8.94
C GLU A 69 7.32 -10.90 8.19
N LEU A 70 6.75 -9.94 7.45
CA LEU A 70 7.53 -8.92 6.72
C LEU A 70 8.39 -8.04 7.63
N LEU A 71 8.01 -7.90 8.91
CA LEU A 71 8.81 -7.14 9.87
C LEU A 71 10.19 -7.76 10.09
N GLY A 72 10.32 -9.07 9.92
CA GLY A 72 11.57 -9.82 10.05
C GLY A 72 12.65 -9.39 9.05
N TYR A 73 12.25 -8.79 7.92
CA TYR A 73 13.20 -8.25 6.95
C TYR A 73 13.82 -6.91 7.37
N GLY A 74 13.24 -6.21 8.36
CA GLY A 74 13.80 -4.97 8.90
C GLY A 74 13.66 -3.73 8.01
N PHE A 75 12.84 -3.82 6.95
CA PHE A 75 12.58 -2.73 5.99
C PHE A 75 11.18 -2.12 6.11
N SER A 76 10.39 -2.53 7.10
CA SER A 76 9.07 -1.94 7.38
C SER A 76 9.18 -0.75 8.34
N PHE A 77 8.35 0.27 8.15
CA PHE A 77 8.40 1.52 8.90
C PHE A 77 7.02 1.96 9.37
N GLY A 78 6.97 2.58 10.56
CA GLY A 78 5.79 3.24 11.10
C GLY A 78 6.05 4.75 11.23
N ALA A 79 4.99 5.54 11.01
CA ALA A 79 4.95 6.95 11.29
C ALA A 79 4.14 7.17 12.58
N TYR A 80 4.70 7.93 13.52
CA TYR A 80 4.13 8.10 14.86
C TYR A 80 3.95 9.58 15.20
N GLU A 81 2.77 9.93 15.71
CA GLU A 81 2.48 11.22 16.31
C GLU A 81 2.04 10.97 17.76
N ASP A 82 2.71 11.58 18.74
CA ASP A 82 2.45 11.37 20.17
C ASP A 82 2.39 9.88 20.58
N ASN A 83 3.35 9.09 20.10
CA ASN A 83 3.45 7.63 20.25
C ASN A 83 2.31 6.82 19.61
N ARG A 84 1.39 7.44 18.88
CA ARG A 84 0.33 6.77 18.14
C ARG A 84 0.74 6.55 16.68
N CYS A 85 0.60 5.32 16.18
CA CYS A 85 0.84 5.02 14.77
C CYS A 85 -0.19 5.74 13.89
N VAL A 86 0.25 6.58 12.95
CA VAL A 86 -0.62 7.30 12.00
C VAL A 86 -0.46 6.81 10.57
N GLY A 87 0.48 5.89 10.34
CA GLY A 87 0.70 5.23 9.06
C GLY A 87 1.81 4.21 9.16
N PHE A 88 1.82 3.25 8.24
CA PHE A 88 2.91 2.28 8.14
C PHE A 88 3.14 1.91 6.68
N ALA A 89 4.36 1.45 6.41
CA ALA A 89 4.76 0.80 5.18
C ALA A 89 5.31 -0.58 5.56
N LEU A 90 4.68 -1.62 5.05
CA LEU A 90 5.18 -2.99 5.12
C LEU A 90 6.03 -3.23 3.88
N SER A 91 7.18 -3.86 4.00
CA SER A 91 8.08 -3.98 2.86
C SER A 91 8.81 -5.31 2.80
N GLU A 92 8.82 -5.89 1.60
CA GLU A 92 9.52 -7.13 1.27
C GLU A 92 10.71 -6.87 0.33
N PRO A 93 11.92 -7.34 0.65
CA PRO A 93 13.08 -7.17 -0.22
C PRO A 93 13.05 -8.13 -1.41
N GLN A 94 13.00 -7.58 -2.61
CA GLN A 94 13.18 -8.29 -3.87
C GLN A 94 14.67 -8.30 -4.24
N ARG A 95 15.38 -9.35 -3.82
CA ARG A 95 16.86 -9.43 -3.93
C ARG A 95 17.36 -9.51 -5.37
N TRP A 96 16.56 -10.04 -6.28
CA TRP A 96 16.98 -10.27 -7.66
C TRP A 96 17.19 -8.98 -8.46
N ASN A 97 16.51 -7.88 -8.11
CA ASN A 97 16.62 -6.56 -8.73
C ASN A 97 16.93 -5.43 -7.74
N ASN A 98 17.24 -5.76 -6.48
CA ASN A 98 17.55 -4.81 -5.43
C ASN A 98 16.45 -3.76 -5.19
N THR A 99 15.18 -4.20 -5.19
CA THR A 99 14.04 -3.33 -4.87
C THR A 99 13.32 -3.76 -3.59
N LEU A 100 12.49 -2.86 -3.05
CA LEU A 100 11.52 -3.18 -2.00
C LEU A 100 10.13 -3.21 -2.63
N TRP A 101 9.39 -4.29 -2.41
CA TRP A 101 7.95 -4.33 -2.64
C TRP A 101 7.26 -3.75 -1.41
N VAL A 102 6.40 -2.74 -1.61
CA VAL A 102 5.66 -2.03 -0.56
C VAL A 102 4.17 -2.19 -0.81
#